data_AF-A0A0M8YBH1-F1
#
_entry.id   AF-A0A0M8YBH1-F1
#
_cell.length_a   1.000
_cell.length_b   1.000
_cell.length_c   1.000
_cell.angle_alpha   90.00
_cell.angle_beta   90.00
_cell.angle_gamma   90.00
#
_symmetry.space_group_name_H-M   'P 1'
#
loop_
_entity.id
_entity.type
_entity.pdbx_description
1 polymer ?
#
loop_
_entity_poly.entity_id
_entity_poly.type
_entity_poly.pdbx_seq_one_letter_code
_entity_poly.pdbx_strand_id
1 'polypeptide(L)'
;MAGADTCFWKVSGNGNAGAAIRPHQGIGDLDYTDERTVPTKVGKYPATRIEAPLGAEYMCHVVISVSASSSVQVVATMPANTIDTAAACDRATKTAELIAPKLP
;
A
#
# COMPACT_ATOMS: atom_id res chain seq x y z
N MET A 1 11.39 0.96 -5.57
CA MET A 1 11.15 -0.27 -4.78
C MET A 1 12.34 -1.21 -4.93
N ALA A 2 13.54 -0.81 -4.46
CA ALA A 2 14.68 -1.72 -4.45
C ALA A 2 14.46 -2.80 -3.37
N GLY A 3 14.80 -4.05 -3.67
CA GLY A 3 14.75 -5.16 -2.70
C GLY A 3 13.37 -5.78 -2.44
N ALA A 4 12.39 -5.60 -3.32
CA ALA A 4 11.06 -6.19 -3.19
C ALA A 4 10.64 -6.94 -4.45
N ASP A 5 9.91 -8.04 -4.28
CA ASP A 5 9.24 -8.72 -5.40
C ASP A 5 7.90 -8.01 -5.68
N THR A 6 7.71 -7.55 -6.91
CA THR A 6 6.59 -6.66 -7.24
C THR A 6 5.62 -7.25 -8.25
N CYS A 7 4.33 -7.12 -7.98
CA CYS A 7 3.24 -7.38 -8.92
C CYS A 7 2.49 -6.08 -9.19
N PHE A 8 2.20 -5.78 -10.46
CA PHE A 8 1.44 -4.60 -10.86
C PHE A 8 0.25 -4.98 -11.75
N TRP A 9 -0.88 -4.36 -11.47
CA TRP A 9 -2.12 -4.50 -12.23
C TRP A 9 -2.56 -3.11 -12.70
N LYS A 10 -2.62 -2.95 -14.02
CA LYS A 10 -3.11 -1.73 -14.66
C LYS A 10 -4.56 -1.92 -15.06
N VAL A 11 -5.42 -0.98 -14.67
CA VAL A 11 -6.79 -0.90 -15.16
C VAL A 11 -6.86 0.27 -16.13
N SER A 12 -6.98 -0.04 -17.43
CA SER A 12 -6.97 0.99 -18.48
C SER A 12 -8.02 2.07 -18.18
N GLY A 13 -7.59 3.34 -18.21
CA GLY A 13 -8.45 4.50 -17.92
C GLY A 13 -8.85 4.70 -16.46
N ASN A 14 -8.49 3.79 -15.54
CA ASN A 14 -8.96 3.83 -14.15
C ASN A 14 -7.83 3.80 -13.12
N GLY A 15 -6.55 3.98 -13.51
CA GLY A 15 -5.41 3.96 -12.60
C GLY A 15 -4.78 2.57 -12.42
N ASN A 16 -4.04 2.37 -11.34
CA ASN A 16 -3.24 1.14 -11.12
C ASN A 16 -3.36 0.65 -9.68
N ALA A 17 -3.08 -0.63 -9.48
CA ALA A 17 -2.77 -1.22 -8.19
C ALA A 17 -1.48 -2.03 -8.30
N GLY A 18 -0.73 -2.14 -7.21
CA GLY A 18 0.47 -2.97 -7.16
C GLY A 18 0.77 -3.42 -5.75
N ALA A 19 1.52 -4.49 -5.63
CA ALA A 19 1.99 -5.03 -4.37
C ALA A 19 3.50 -5.28 -4.45
N ALA A 20 4.22 -4.93 -3.40
CA ALA A 20 5.63 -5.17 -3.22
C ALA A 20 5.83 -6.01 -1.96
N ILE A 21 6.34 -7.23 -2.13
CA ILE A 21 6.65 -8.14 -1.03
C ILE A 21 8.05 -7.81 -0.54
N ARG A 22 8.17 -7.51 0.76
CA ARG A 22 9.44 -7.15 1.40
C ARG A 22 9.77 -8.19 2.47
N PRO A 23 10.48 -9.27 2.12
CA PRO A 23 10.78 -10.35 3.06
C PRO A 23 11.78 -9.97 4.16
N HIS A 24 12.52 -8.86 3.98
CA HIS A 24 13.61 -8.44 4.86
C HIS A 24 13.47 -6.98 5.33
N GLN A 25 12.29 -6.37 5.16
CA GLN A 25 12.01 -5.03 5.66
C GLN A 25 10.62 -5.01 6.28
N GLY A 26 10.57 -4.76 7.59
CA GLY A 26 9.33 -4.42 8.29
C GLY A 26 8.94 -2.97 8.02
N ILE A 27 7.79 -2.55 8.55
CA ILE A 27 7.34 -1.16 8.40
C ILE A 27 8.30 -0.15 9.05
N GLY A 28 8.97 -0.52 10.14
CA GLY A 28 9.95 0.35 10.81
C GLY A 28 11.23 0.58 10.02
N ASP A 29 11.51 -0.24 9.01
CA ASP A 29 12.65 -0.08 8.10
C ASP A 29 12.31 0.81 6.89
N LEU A 30 11.04 1.23 6.77
CA LEU A 30 10.55 2.09 5.70
C LEU A 30 10.40 3.52 6.21
N ASP A 31 10.91 4.48 5.44
CA ASP A 31 10.79 5.89 5.78
C ASP A 31 9.43 6.44 5.33
N TYR A 32 8.57 6.70 6.32
CA TYR A 32 7.32 7.43 6.19
C TYR A 32 7.30 8.64 7.13
N THR A 33 8.48 9.12 7.51
CA THR A 33 8.61 10.37 8.27
C THR A 33 7.99 11.48 7.43
N ASP A 34 7.17 12.33 8.07
CA ASP A 34 6.40 13.41 7.43
C ASP A 34 5.23 12.99 6.53
N GLU A 35 4.95 11.70 6.40
CA GLU A 35 3.80 11.22 5.65
C GLU A 35 2.53 11.15 6.50
N ARG A 36 1.36 11.31 5.87
CA ARG A 36 0.07 11.14 6.54
C ARG A 36 -0.23 9.65 6.74
N THR A 37 0.21 9.11 7.87
CA THR A 37 -0.01 7.71 8.25
C THR A 37 -1.25 7.53 9.13
N VAL A 38 -2.01 6.46 8.88
CA VAL A 38 -3.20 6.06 9.66
C VAL A 38 -3.06 4.57 10.03
N PRO A 39 -2.90 4.23 11.32
CA PRO A 39 -2.92 2.85 11.76
C PRO A 39 -4.26 2.17 11.42
N THR A 40 -4.21 0.95 10.93
CA THR A 40 -5.37 0.18 10.50
C THR A 40 -5.11 -1.33 10.66
N LYS A 41 -5.98 -2.17 10.09
CA LYS A 41 -5.83 -3.62 10.00
C LYS A 41 -6.25 -4.11 8.63
N VAL A 42 -5.63 -5.20 8.18
CA VAL A 42 -6.05 -5.95 6.99
C VAL A 42 -6.10 -7.42 7.38
N GLY A 43 -7.31 -7.98 7.44
CA GLY A 43 -7.52 -9.31 7.99
C GLY A 43 -7.01 -9.40 9.44
N LYS A 44 -6.11 -10.37 9.70
CA LYS A 44 -5.48 -10.56 11.02
C LYS A 44 -4.28 -9.64 11.27
N TYR A 45 -3.75 -8.99 10.24
CA TYR A 45 -2.48 -8.26 10.33
C TYR A 45 -2.69 -6.80 10.72
N PRO A 46 -1.84 -6.25 11.61
CA PRO A 46 -1.65 -4.81 11.71
C PRO A 46 -1.24 -4.25 10.35
N ALA A 47 -1.75 -3.08 10.01
CA ALA A 47 -1.35 -2.39 8.80
C ALA A 47 -1.32 -0.88 9.04
N THR A 48 -0.63 -0.16 8.17
CA THR A 48 -0.61 1.29 8.15
C THR A 48 -1.02 1.77 6.78
N ARG A 49 -2.01 2.64 6.72
CA ARG A 49 -2.39 3.36 5.51
C ARG A 49 -1.57 4.63 5.41
N ILE A 50 -1.05 4.95 4.23
CA ILE A 50 -0.34 6.18 3.95
C ILE A 50 -1.12 6.93 2.88
N GLU A 51 -1.72 8.04 3.27
CA GLU A 51 -2.63 8.84 2.44
C GLU A 51 -1.84 9.92 1.70
N ALA A 52 -2.09 10.05 0.39
CA ALA A 52 -1.48 11.07 -0.46
C ALA A 52 0.05 11.21 -0.26
N PRO A 53 0.82 10.10 -0.37
CA PRO A 53 2.26 10.12 -0.10
C PRO A 53 2.96 11.17 -0.97
N LEU A 54 3.89 11.93 -0.39
CA LEU A 54 4.58 13.05 -1.04
C LEU A 54 3.62 14.11 -1.64
N GLY A 55 2.41 14.24 -1.10
CA GLY A 55 1.37 15.15 -1.59
C GLY A 55 0.63 14.64 -2.84
N ALA A 56 0.80 13.38 -3.24
CA ALA A 56 0.13 12.80 -4.41
C ALA A 56 -1.32 12.39 -4.10
N GLU A 57 -2.27 13.32 -4.17
CA GLU A 57 -3.68 13.11 -3.80
C GLU A 57 -4.49 12.15 -4.71
N TYR A 58 -3.85 11.51 -5.69
CA TYR A 58 -4.42 10.42 -6.48
C TYR A 58 -3.88 9.05 -6.03
N MET A 59 -3.07 8.99 -4.97
CA MET A 59 -2.32 7.82 -4.55
C MET A 59 -2.57 7.48 -3.08
N CYS A 60 -2.52 6.19 -2.77
CA CYS A 60 -2.54 5.70 -1.40
C CYS A 60 -1.73 4.41 -1.27
N HIS A 61 -1.04 4.26 -0.15
CA HIS A 61 -0.37 3.01 0.21
C HIS A 61 -1.07 2.33 1.37
N VAL A 62 -1.01 1.01 1.42
CA VAL A 62 -1.34 0.19 2.58
C VAL A 62 -0.17 -0.76 2.83
N VAL A 63 0.49 -0.62 3.97
CA VAL A 63 1.61 -1.47 4.37
C VAL A 63 1.09 -2.47 5.40
N ILE A 64 1.08 -3.74 5.02
CA ILE A 64 0.72 -4.85 5.91
C ILE A 64 1.97 -5.30 6.65
N SER A 65 1.92 -5.29 7.98
CA SER A 65 3.01 -5.79 8.82
C SER A 65 2.86 -7.30 9.01
N VAL A 66 3.70 -8.09 8.35
CA VAL A 66 3.69 -9.56 8.42
C VAL A 66 4.49 -10.04 9.63
N SER A 67 5.68 -9.45 9.84
CA SER A 67 6.48 -9.60 11.05
C SER A 67 7.19 -8.29 11.38
N ALA A 68 8.00 -8.27 12.44
CA ALA A 68 8.85 -7.12 12.74
C ALA A 68 9.85 -6.78 11.61
N SER A 69 10.23 -7.78 10.79
CA SER A 69 11.25 -7.68 9.75
C SER A 69 10.73 -7.96 8.34
N SER A 70 9.41 -8.05 8.15
CA SER A 70 8.80 -8.28 6.83
C SER A 70 7.46 -7.58 6.68
N SER A 71 7.20 -7.10 5.48
CA SER A 71 5.98 -6.36 5.15
C SER A 71 5.54 -6.61 3.71
N VAL A 72 4.27 -6.28 3.44
CA VAL A 72 3.76 -6.15 2.08
C VAL A 72 3.25 -4.74 1.88
N GLN A 73 3.83 -4.03 0.91
CA GLN A 73 3.40 -2.69 0.55
C GLN A 73 2.47 -2.77 -0.66
N VAL A 74 1.21 -2.42 -0.45
CA VAL A 74 0.22 -2.25 -1.51
C VAL A 74 0.15 -0.77 -1.88
N VAL A 75 0.22 -0.49 -3.17
CA VAL A 75 0.12 0.86 -3.73
C VAL A 75 -1.06 0.88 -4.68
N ALA A 76 -1.95 1.86 -4.54
CA ALA A 76 -2.98 2.11 -5.52
C ALA A 76 -2.98 3.58 -5.96
N THR A 77 -3.31 3.76 -7.23
CA THR A 77 -3.43 5.06 -7.87
C THR A 77 -4.76 5.17 -8.58
N MET A 78 -5.35 6.35 -8.53
CA MET A 78 -6.37 6.81 -9.46
C MET A 78 -5.69 7.45 -10.68
N PRO A 79 -6.42 7.77 -11.76
CA PRO A 79 -5.86 8.57 -12.84
C PRO A 79 -5.20 9.84 -12.31
N ALA A 80 -4.01 10.19 -12.80
CA ALA A 80 -3.18 11.25 -12.23
C ALA A 80 -3.80 12.66 -12.30
N ASN A 81 -4.86 12.83 -13.11
CA ASN A 81 -5.65 14.06 -13.22
C ASN A 81 -6.81 14.14 -12.20
N THR A 82 -6.81 13.29 -11.17
CA THR A 82 -7.81 13.29 -10.09
C THR A 82 -7.18 13.67 -8.76
N ILE A 83 -8.01 14.14 -7.84
CA ILE A 83 -7.65 14.46 -6.45
C ILE A 83 -8.62 13.66 -5.59
N ASP A 84 -8.38 12.35 -5.53
CA ASP A 84 -9.29 11.39 -4.88
C ASP A 84 -8.50 10.34 -4.09
N THR A 85 -7.84 10.82 -3.03
CA THR A 85 -7.09 9.99 -2.08
C THR A 85 -7.99 8.93 -1.47
N ALA A 86 -9.28 9.24 -1.25
CA ALA A 86 -10.23 8.30 -0.67
C ALA A 86 -10.46 7.09 -1.59
N ALA A 87 -10.69 7.31 -2.89
CA ALA A 87 -10.82 6.22 -3.86
C ALA A 87 -9.51 5.44 -4.04
N ALA A 88 -8.36 6.12 -4.04
CA ALA A 88 -7.06 5.45 -4.07
C ALA A 88 -6.89 4.54 -2.84
N CYS A 89 -7.25 5.01 -1.65
CA CYS A 89 -7.16 4.25 -0.41
C CYS A 89 -8.15 3.09 -0.33
N ASP A 90 -9.38 3.26 -0.82
CA ASP A 90 -10.35 2.16 -0.93
C ASP A 90 -9.80 1.05 -1.84
N ARG A 91 -9.23 1.41 -2.99
CA ARG A 91 -8.59 0.44 -3.89
C ARG A 91 -7.39 -0.26 -3.26
N ALA A 92 -6.50 0.49 -2.61
CA ALA A 92 -5.34 -0.08 -1.93
C ALA A 92 -5.78 -1.06 -0.83
N THR A 93 -6.79 -0.70 -0.05
CA THR A 93 -7.35 -1.53 1.02
C THR A 93 -7.96 -2.82 0.47
N LYS A 94 -8.82 -2.73 -0.55
CA LYS A 94 -9.40 -3.91 -1.21
C LYS A 94 -8.33 -4.83 -1.80
N THR A 95 -7.30 -4.26 -2.41
CA THR A 95 -6.18 -5.04 -2.95
C THR A 95 -5.42 -5.74 -1.82
N ALA A 96 -5.17 -5.04 -0.70
CA ALA A 96 -4.55 -5.60 0.48
C ALA A 96 -5.37 -6.74 1.10
N GLU A 97 -6.71 -6.60 1.15
CA GLU A 97 -7.63 -7.63 1.64
C GLU A 97 -7.61 -8.90 0.78
N LEU A 98 -7.39 -8.78 -0.54
CA LEU A 98 -7.21 -9.93 -1.42
C LEU A 98 -5.87 -10.65 -1.18
N ILE A 99 -4.84 -9.92 -0.74
CA ILE A 99 -3.50 -10.45 -0.49
C ILE A 99 -3.42 -11.10 0.90
N ALA A 100 -4.02 -10.48 1.93
CA ALA A 100 -3.84 -10.89 3.32
C ALA A 100 -4.10 -12.38 3.61
N PRO A 101 -5.10 -13.06 3.02
CA PRO A 101 -5.31 -14.50 3.22
C PRO A 101 -4.19 -15.41 2.68
N LYS A 102 -3.27 -14.88 1.86
CA LYS A 102 -2.13 -15.61 1.29
C LYS A 102 -0.84 -15.43 2.10
N LEU A 103 -0.86 -14.58 3.11
CA LEU A 103 0.27 -14.33 4.00
C LEU A 103 0.33 -15.40 5.11
N PRO A 104 1.53 -15.71 5.64
CA PRO A 104 1.71 -16.68 6.72
C PRO A 104 1.06 -16.24 8.04
#